data_AF-A0A2S7IJ74-F1
#
_entry.id   AF-A0A2S7IJ74-F1
#
_cell.length_a   1.000
_cell.length_b   1.000
_cell.length_c   1.000
_cell.angle_alpha   90.00
_cell.angle_beta   90.00
_cell.angle_gamma   90.00
#
_symmetry.space_group_name_H-M   'P 1'
#
loop_
_entity.id
_entity.type
_entity.pdbx_description
1 polymer ?
#
loop_
_entity_poly.entity_id
_entity_poly.type
_entity_poly.pdbx_seq_one_letter_code
_entity_poly.pdbx_strand_id
1 'polypeptide(L)'
;MKLFSILIGLLFSTAALAQLPNANTLKAKINGEAFQSQPRRIRIGAYWWITANTSKPDQSLRIWLGSYDHTEGIEPGTYLVVDADKADSKANKAKVQAGSGYKGLAVIKYVKETREPRMEYHVGKSQNNDETVVVKKNADGSLEATFSGVLAGSYWKEKSSATVFGGMGRLMNKMEDKVITKTTGFDSSIDPEGNGYKQQSKKDSLVLTEGTFHLPLPSKQ
;
A
#
# COMPACT_ATOMS: atom_id res chain seq x y z
N MET A 1 -7.43 -40.54 -36.84
CA MET A 1 -8.23 -39.29 -36.92
C MET A 1 -8.91 -38.86 -35.62
N LYS A 2 -9.40 -39.76 -34.74
CA LYS A 2 -10.11 -39.36 -33.51
C LYS A 2 -9.25 -38.78 -32.37
N LEU A 3 -7.94 -39.10 -32.28
CA LEU A 3 -7.06 -38.52 -31.24
C LEU A 3 -6.59 -37.09 -31.54
N PHE A 4 -6.47 -36.71 -32.81
CA PHE A 4 -5.99 -35.38 -33.19
C PHE A 4 -7.03 -34.28 -32.91
N SER A 5 -8.31 -34.65 -32.89
CA SER A 5 -9.42 -33.73 -32.62
C SER A 5 -9.59 -33.42 -31.13
N ILE A 6 -9.13 -34.30 -30.23
CA ILE A 6 -9.18 -34.07 -28.77
C ILE A 6 -8.08 -33.12 -28.32
N LEU A 7 -6.89 -33.19 -28.95
CA LEU A 7 -5.75 -32.33 -28.60
C LEU A 7 -5.97 -30.86 -29.01
N ILE A 8 -6.68 -30.63 -30.13
CA ILE A 8 -7.05 -29.27 -30.56
C ILE A 8 -8.18 -28.71 -29.69
N GLY A 9 -9.11 -29.54 -29.21
CA GLY A 9 -10.17 -29.12 -28.27
C GLY A 9 -9.65 -28.72 -26.88
N LEU A 10 -8.55 -29.30 -26.40
CA LEU A 10 -7.92 -28.93 -25.12
C LEU A 10 -7.08 -27.65 -25.18
N LEU A 11 -6.66 -27.20 -26.38
CA LEU A 11 -5.86 -25.99 -26.54
C LEU A 11 -6.70 -24.69 -26.55
N PHE A 12 -8.03 -24.80 -26.69
CA PHE A 12 -8.93 -23.63 -26.66
C PHE A 12 -9.57 -23.36 -25.30
N SER A 13 -9.43 -24.26 -24.31
CA SER A 13 -10.03 -24.07 -22.98
C SER A 13 -9.13 -23.36 -21.96
N THR A 14 -7.87 -23.07 -22.29
CA THR A 14 -6.93 -22.39 -21.36
C THR A 14 -6.84 -20.87 -21.55
N ALA A 15 -7.52 -20.30 -22.55
CA ALA A 15 -7.37 -18.89 -22.91
C ALA A 15 -8.38 -17.91 -22.25
N ALA A 16 -9.28 -18.38 -21.39
CA ALA A 16 -10.38 -17.55 -20.86
C ALA A 16 -10.43 -17.43 -19.33
N LEU A 17 -9.32 -17.65 -18.63
CA LEU A 17 -9.10 -16.97 -17.34
C LEU A 17 -8.48 -15.59 -17.63
N ALA A 18 -9.18 -14.78 -18.41
CA ALA A 18 -8.92 -13.35 -18.42
C ALA A 18 -9.09 -12.89 -16.96
N GLN A 19 -7.99 -12.51 -16.32
CA GLN A 19 -8.06 -11.73 -15.09
C GLN A 19 -9.06 -10.62 -15.35
N LEU A 20 -10.17 -10.60 -14.60
CA LEU A 20 -11.10 -9.47 -14.61
C LEU A 20 -10.23 -8.21 -14.59
N PRO A 21 -10.40 -7.27 -15.54
CA PRO A 21 -9.59 -6.06 -15.55
C PRO A 21 -9.73 -5.43 -14.16
N ASN A 22 -8.63 -5.44 -13.41
CA ASN A 22 -8.63 -4.93 -12.06
C ASN A 22 -8.82 -3.41 -12.15
N ALA A 23 -10.07 -2.97 -12.06
CA ALA A 23 -10.46 -1.57 -12.13
C ALA A 23 -10.03 -0.77 -10.88
N ASN A 24 -9.36 -1.42 -9.93
CA ASN A 24 -8.71 -0.77 -8.80
C ASN A 24 -7.75 0.30 -9.32
N THR A 25 -7.90 1.53 -8.83
CA THR A 25 -6.94 2.59 -9.10
C THR A 25 -6.59 3.32 -7.81
N LEU A 26 -5.32 3.68 -7.66
CA LEU A 26 -4.85 4.59 -6.63
C LEU A 26 -3.97 5.61 -7.34
N LYS A 27 -4.24 6.88 -7.07
CA LYS A 27 -3.52 8.03 -7.62
C LYS A 27 -3.14 8.97 -6.49
N ALA A 28 -1.97 9.59 -6.59
CA ALA A 28 -1.56 10.68 -5.72
C ALA A 28 -0.44 11.46 -6.39
N LYS A 29 -0.12 12.63 -5.86
CA LYS A 29 1.14 13.34 -6.11
C LYS A 29 1.97 13.30 -4.84
N ILE A 30 3.19 12.75 -4.92
CA ILE A 30 4.16 12.76 -3.83
C ILE A 30 5.24 13.78 -4.18
N ASN A 31 5.34 14.86 -3.41
CA ASN A 31 6.23 15.99 -3.72
C ASN A 31 6.04 16.53 -5.15
N GLY A 32 4.80 16.49 -5.65
CA GLY A 32 4.45 16.89 -7.02
C GLY A 32 4.69 15.81 -8.09
N GLU A 33 5.40 14.72 -7.79
CA GLU A 33 5.56 13.59 -8.71
C GLU A 33 4.30 12.73 -8.73
N ALA A 34 3.78 12.45 -9.92
CA ALA A 34 2.59 11.61 -10.07
C ALA A 34 2.90 10.15 -9.70
N PHE A 35 2.02 9.57 -8.89
CA PHE A 35 2.00 8.16 -8.54
C PHE A 35 0.67 7.58 -8.94
N GLN A 36 0.71 6.49 -9.70
CA GLN A 36 -0.49 5.74 -10.08
C GLN A 36 -0.18 4.25 -10.07
N SER A 37 -1.04 3.49 -9.41
CA SER A 37 -0.94 2.02 -9.36
C SER A 37 -2.32 1.39 -9.14
N GLN A 38 -2.41 0.08 -9.33
CA GLN A 38 -3.59 -0.71 -9.01
C GLN A 38 -3.48 -1.17 -7.55
N PRO A 39 -4.26 -0.59 -6.60
CA PRO A 39 -4.21 -1.01 -5.22
C PRO A 39 -4.75 -2.42 -5.07
N ARG A 40 -4.29 -3.10 -4.02
CA ARG A 40 -4.88 -4.33 -3.50
C ARG A 40 -5.42 -4.07 -2.11
N ARG A 41 -6.54 -4.72 -1.81
CA ARG A 41 -7.15 -4.70 -0.50
C ARG A 41 -6.78 -5.98 0.26
N ILE A 42 -6.23 -5.83 1.46
CA ILE A 42 -5.83 -6.94 2.33
C ILE A 42 -6.45 -6.70 3.71
N ARG A 43 -7.02 -7.74 4.32
CA ARG A 43 -7.49 -7.69 5.70
C ARG A 43 -6.40 -8.26 6.61
N ILE A 44 -5.99 -7.49 7.61
CA ILE A 44 -5.08 -7.96 8.67
C ILE A 44 -5.73 -7.59 10.00
N GLY A 45 -6.28 -8.58 10.70
CA GLY A 45 -7.08 -8.36 11.90
C GLY A 45 -8.29 -7.46 11.64
N ALA A 46 -8.43 -6.40 12.43
CA ALA A 46 -9.50 -5.40 12.32
C ALA A 46 -9.17 -4.27 11.31
N TYR A 47 -8.00 -4.31 10.67
CA TYR A 47 -7.55 -3.27 9.75
C TYR A 47 -7.68 -3.72 8.30
N TRP A 48 -8.19 -2.81 7.46
CA TRP A 48 -8.18 -2.95 6.02
C TRP A 48 -7.00 -2.17 5.44
N TRP A 49 -6.16 -2.87 4.69
CA TRP A 49 -4.95 -2.35 4.08
C TRP A 49 -5.20 -2.13 2.60
N ILE A 50 -5.11 -0.88 2.17
CA ILE A 50 -5.13 -0.49 0.76
C ILE A 50 -3.69 -0.21 0.35
N THR A 51 -3.09 -1.14 -0.41
CA THR A 51 -1.68 -1.11 -0.78
C THR A 51 -1.54 -0.99 -2.28
N ALA A 52 -0.85 0.03 -2.77
CA ALA A 52 -0.53 0.21 -4.18
C ALA A 52 0.98 0.29 -4.37
N ASN A 53 1.52 -0.47 -5.33
CA ASN A 53 2.96 -0.54 -5.58
C ASN A 53 3.30 -0.24 -7.05
N THR A 54 4.43 0.39 -7.30
CA THR A 54 5.03 0.55 -8.64
C THR A 54 6.45 0.01 -8.62
N SER A 55 6.97 -0.43 -9.76
CA SER A 55 8.27 -1.15 -9.83
C SER A 55 9.41 -0.35 -10.47
N LYS A 56 9.17 0.89 -10.92
CA LYS A 56 10.18 1.76 -11.56
C LYS A 56 9.96 3.25 -11.22
N PRO A 57 10.64 3.80 -10.19
CA PRO A 57 11.36 3.08 -9.14
C PRO A 57 10.41 2.23 -8.30
N ASP A 58 10.97 1.32 -7.49
CA ASP A 58 10.16 0.51 -6.57
C ASP A 58 9.56 1.42 -5.50
N GLN A 59 8.24 1.59 -5.53
CA GLN A 59 7.51 2.47 -4.63
C GLN A 59 6.27 1.77 -4.09
N SER A 60 5.90 2.09 -2.86
CA SER A 60 4.70 1.59 -2.21
C SER A 60 3.99 2.72 -1.49
N LEU A 61 2.72 2.94 -1.81
CA LEU A 61 1.82 3.76 -1.02
C LEU A 61 0.78 2.86 -0.35
N ARG A 62 0.71 2.98 0.98
CA ARG A 62 -0.17 2.19 1.84
C ARG A 62 -1.06 3.09 2.67
N ILE A 63 -2.33 2.76 2.68
CA ILE A 63 -3.35 3.41 3.50
C ILE A 63 -4.00 2.31 4.34
N TRP A 64 -3.89 2.41 5.66
CA TRP A 64 -4.56 1.52 6.60
C TRP A 64 -5.81 2.22 7.10
N LEU A 65 -6.95 1.54 7.00
CA LEU A 65 -8.22 2.01 7.53
C LEU A 65 -8.67 1.03 8.61
N GLY A 66 -8.73 1.51 9.84
CA GLY A 66 -9.26 0.77 10.99
C GLY A 66 -10.63 1.28 11.36
N SER A 67 -11.64 0.40 11.34
CA SER A 67 -12.95 0.71 11.91
C SER A 67 -12.83 0.83 13.42
N TYR A 68 -13.43 1.86 14.00
CA TYR A 68 -13.49 2.03 15.44
C TYR A 68 -14.38 0.95 16.10
N ASP A 69 -15.48 0.57 15.44
CA ASP A 69 -16.47 -0.38 15.99
C ASP A 69 -16.14 -1.85 15.65
N HIS A 70 -14.93 -2.13 15.16
CA HIS A 70 -14.50 -3.46 14.70
C HIS A 70 -15.46 -4.12 13.68
N THR A 71 -16.26 -3.31 12.98
CA THR A 71 -17.15 -3.80 11.91
C THR A 71 -16.31 -4.42 10.80
N GLU A 72 -16.82 -5.50 10.20
CA GLU A 72 -16.05 -6.32 9.27
C GLU A 72 -15.66 -5.61 7.95
N GLY A 73 -16.08 -4.37 7.72
CA GLY A 73 -15.90 -3.64 6.47
C GLY A 73 -15.33 -2.23 6.66
N ILE A 74 -14.89 -1.63 5.55
CA ILE A 74 -14.61 -0.19 5.47
C ILE A 74 -15.96 0.51 5.34
N GLU A 75 -16.29 1.40 6.28
CA GLU A 75 -17.52 2.19 6.25
C GLU A 75 -17.30 3.50 5.48
N PRO A 76 -18.31 3.99 4.74
CA PRO A 76 -18.28 5.35 4.22
C PRO A 76 -18.26 6.37 5.36
N GLY A 77 -17.40 7.37 5.24
CA GLY A 77 -17.25 8.47 6.19
C GLY A 77 -15.80 8.93 6.32
N THR A 78 -15.55 9.75 7.33
CA THR A 78 -14.24 10.38 7.55
C THR A 78 -13.41 9.57 8.52
N TYR A 79 -12.17 9.27 8.16
CA TYR A 79 -11.19 8.61 9.02
C TYR A 79 -10.12 9.61 9.41
N LEU A 80 -9.77 9.66 10.69
CA LEU A 80 -8.73 10.53 11.22
C LEU A 80 -7.35 9.93 10.93
N VAL A 81 -6.49 10.67 10.22
CA VAL A 81 -5.11 10.26 9.99
C VAL A 81 -4.31 10.43 11.28
N VAL A 82 -3.58 9.38 11.66
CA VAL A 82 -2.78 9.35 12.88
C VAL A 82 -1.34 8.91 12.64
N ASP A 83 -0.51 9.07 13.67
CA ASP A 83 0.88 8.62 13.71
C ASP A 83 0.98 7.13 13.36
N ALA A 84 1.67 6.84 12.26
CA ALA A 84 1.85 5.48 11.76
C ALA A 84 2.61 4.57 12.73
N ASP A 85 3.52 5.12 13.54
CA ASP A 85 4.30 4.35 14.50
C ASP A 85 3.55 4.10 15.81
N LYS A 86 2.44 4.83 16.04
CA LYS A 86 1.65 4.80 17.28
C LYS A 86 0.14 4.80 17.01
N ALA A 87 -0.29 4.15 15.93
CA ALA A 87 -1.67 4.18 15.46
C ALA A 87 -2.67 3.79 16.56
N ASP A 88 -2.37 2.72 17.30
CA ASP A 88 -3.22 2.14 18.36
C ASP A 88 -3.17 2.84 19.73
N SER A 89 -2.54 4.02 19.82
CA SER A 89 -2.41 4.72 21.10
C SER A 89 -3.77 5.06 21.74
N LYS A 90 -3.83 5.04 23.08
CA LYS A 90 -5.05 5.42 23.83
C LYS A 90 -5.54 6.82 23.46
N ALA A 91 -4.62 7.75 23.20
CA ALA A 91 -4.94 9.12 22.79
C ALA A 91 -5.66 9.17 21.43
N ASN A 92 -5.18 8.41 20.44
CA ASN A 92 -5.83 8.33 19.12
C ASN A 92 -7.22 7.71 19.20
N LYS A 93 -7.38 6.66 20.01
CA LYS A 93 -8.68 6.03 20.26
C LYS A 93 -9.64 7.01 20.94
N ALA A 94 -9.18 7.74 21.95
CA ALA A 94 -9.99 8.76 22.62
C ALA A 94 -10.39 9.90 21.67
N LYS A 95 -9.53 10.32 20.74
CA LYS A 95 -9.87 11.34 19.72
C LYS A 95 -11.01 10.90 18.82
N VAL A 96 -11.02 9.64 18.36
CA VAL A 96 -12.11 9.10 17.53
C VAL A 96 -13.38 8.88 18.35
N GLN A 97 -13.27 8.49 19.61
CA GLN A 97 -14.40 8.32 20.54
C GLN A 97 -15.08 9.64 20.93
N ALA A 98 -14.28 10.68 21.17
CA ALA A 98 -14.76 11.97 21.64
C ALA A 98 -15.29 12.87 20.49
N GLY A 99 -14.78 12.68 19.27
CA GLY A 99 -15.24 13.37 18.08
C GLY A 99 -16.34 12.58 17.38
N SER A 100 -17.60 12.99 17.54
CA SER A 100 -18.81 12.34 17.00
C SER A 100 -18.94 12.26 15.46
N GLY A 101 -17.84 12.43 14.72
CA GLY A 101 -17.83 12.48 13.25
C GLY A 101 -16.86 11.52 12.54
N TYR A 102 -15.94 10.86 13.25
CA TYR A 102 -14.98 9.93 12.62
C TYR A 102 -15.49 8.49 12.64
N LYS A 103 -15.34 7.80 11.50
CA LYS A 103 -15.63 6.37 11.35
C LYS A 103 -14.50 5.46 11.84
N GLY A 104 -13.32 6.03 12.06
CA GLY A 104 -12.16 5.27 12.47
C GLY A 104 -10.86 6.03 12.29
N LEU A 105 -9.77 5.26 12.30
CA LEU A 105 -8.40 5.73 12.16
C LEU A 105 -7.86 5.40 10.77
N ALA A 106 -7.07 6.31 10.23
CA ALA A 106 -6.30 6.13 9.02
C ALA A 106 -4.79 6.24 9.32
N VAL A 107 -3.98 5.45 8.63
CA VAL A 107 -2.52 5.59 8.61
C VAL A 107 -2.06 5.60 7.17
N ILE A 108 -1.13 6.48 6.84
CA ILE A 108 -0.55 6.57 5.51
C ILE A 108 0.96 6.34 5.59
N LYS A 109 1.45 5.39 4.81
CA LYS A 109 2.88 5.09 4.69
C LYS A 109 3.29 5.07 3.23
N TYR A 110 4.36 5.77 2.91
CA TYR A 110 4.98 5.78 1.60
C TYR A 110 6.42 5.27 1.69
N VAL A 111 6.85 4.45 0.74
CA VAL A 111 8.22 3.96 0.62
C VAL A 111 8.65 4.12 -0.83
N LYS A 112 9.80 4.74 -1.07
CA LYS A 112 10.45 4.85 -2.38
C LYS A 112 11.86 4.31 -2.26
N GLU A 113 12.21 3.35 -3.09
CA GLU A 113 13.60 2.98 -3.30
C GLU A 113 14.35 4.14 -3.96
N THR A 114 15.45 4.58 -3.34
CA THR A 114 16.29 5.66 -3.84
C THR A 114 17.59 5.15 -4.45
N ARG A 115 17.95 3.88 -4.18
CA ARG A 115 19.12 3.24 -4.77
C ARG A 115 18.88 1.76 -5.04
N GLU A 116 19.03 1.37 -6.30
CA GLU A 116 18.85 -0.02 -6.73
C GLU A 116 20.09 -0.90 -6.50
N PRO A 117 19.90 -2.23 -6.34
CA PRO A 117 18.63 -2.90 -6.03
C PRO A 117 18.40 -2.88 -4.51
N ARG A 118 17.32 -2.22 -4.06
CA ARG A 118 16.83 -2.19 -2.68
C ARG A 118 17.94 -1.90 -1.67
N MET A 119 18.76 -0.90 -1.95
CA MET A 119 19.92 -0.54 -1.11
C MET A 119 19.59 0.61 -0.16
N GLU A 120 18.83 1.57 -0.66
CA GLU A 120 18.46 2.77 0.08
C GLU A 120 16.99 3.11 -0.19
N TYR A 121 16.32 3.66 0.82
CA TYR A 121 14.92 4.05 0.74
C TYR A 121 14.69 5.42 1.33
N HIS A 122 13.64 6.07 0.83
CA HIS A 122 12.98 7.21 1.42
C HIS A 122 11.59 6.79 1.89
N VAL A 123 11.34 6.93 3.18
CA VAL A 123 10.11 6.48 3.84
C VAL A 123 9.38 7.68 4.42
N GLY A 124 8.10 7.83 4.07
CA GLY A 124 7.18 8.79 4.66
C GLY A 124 6.15 8.08 5.55
N LYS A 125 5.93 8.60 6.76
CA LYS A 125 4.90 8.11 7.69
C LYS A 125 3.96 9.22 8.13
N SER A 126 2.66 8.95 8.18
CA SER A 126 1.68 9.90 8.69
C SER A 126 1.93 10.22 10.16
N GLN A 127 1.50 11.40 10.58
CA GLN A 127 1.62 11.93 11.93
C GLN A 127 0.25 12.42 12.42
N ASN A 128 0.15 12.77 13.69
CA ASN A 128 -1.08 13.31 14.30
C ASN A 128 -1.31 14.79 13.93
N ASN A 129 -1.44 15.09 12.64
CA ASN A 129 -1.59 16.45 12.10
C ASN A 129 -3.06 16.85 11.85
N ASP A 130 -4.02 16.08 12.39
CA ASP A 130 -5.46 16.25 12.18
C ASP A 130 -5.90 16.22 10.69
N GLU A 131 -5.13 15.49 9.88
CA GLU A 131 -5.46 15.16 8.48
C GLU A 131 -6.55 14.08 8.43
N THR A 132 -7.21 13.92 7.28
CA THR A 132 -8.32 12.96 7.14
C THR A 132 -8.29 12.20 5.82
N VAL A 133 -8.81 10.97 5.85
CA VAL A 133 -9.19 10.21 4.65
C VAL A 133 -10.71 10.17 4.59
N VAL A 134 -11.30 10.65 3.49
CA VAL A 134 -12.75 10.63 3.31
C VAL A 134 -13.10 9.48 2.38
N VAL A 135 -13.87 8.52 2.88
CA VAL A 135 -14.32 7.34 2.14
C VAL A 135 -15.79 7.50 1.74
N LYS A 136 -16.11 7.21 0.49
CA LYS A 136 -17.46 7.20 -0.08
C LYS A 136 -17.74 5.84 -0.68
N LYS A 137 -19.02 5.46 -0.69
CA LYS A 137 -19.51 4.31 -1.44
C LYS A 137 -20.36 4.83 -2.60
N ASN A 138 -20.01 4.40 -3.80
CA ASN A 138 -20.72 4.75 -5.01
C ASN A 138 -21.99 3.91 -5.18
N ALA A 139 -22.87 4.34 -6.10
CA ALA A 139 -24.12 3.64 -6.40
C ALA A 139 -23.91 2.20 -6.91
N ASP A 140 -22.79 1.95 -7.59
CA ASP A 140 -22.35 0.63 -8.06
C ASP A 140 -21.76 -0.26 -6.94
N GLY A 141 -21.67 0.27 -5.71
CA GLY A 141 -21.11 -0.42 -4.56
C GLY A 141 -19.59 -0.34 -4.45
N SER A 142 -18.89 0.32 -5.37
CA SER A 142 -17.44 0.59 -5.24
C SER A 142 -17.14 1.57 -4.10
N LEU A 143 -15.94 1.46 -3.54
CA LEU A 143 -15.41 2.39 -2.56
C LEU A 143 -14.47 3.36 -3.23
N GLU A 144 -14.69 4.65 -2.98
CA GLU A 144 -13.76 5.71 -3.33
C GLU A 144 -13.27 6.38 -2.07
N ALA A 145 -12.02 6.84 -2.08
CA ALA A 145 -11.56 7.74 -1.05
C ALA A 145 -10.69 8.85 -1.58
N THR A 146 -10.67 9.95 -0.85
CA THR A 146 -9.81 11.10 -1.09
C THR A 146 -8.95 11.39 0.14
N PHE A 147 -7.68 11.70 -0.08
CA PHE A 147 -6.73 11.99 0.99
C PHE A 147 -5.63 12.97 0.52
N SER A 148 -5.09 13.70 1.48
CA SER A 148 -3.93 14.59 1.33
C SER A 148 -3.28 14.76 2.69
N GLY A 149 -1.99 15.09 2.71
CA GLY A 149 -1.30 15.26 3.98
C GLY A 149 0.21 15.43 3.84
N VAL A 150 0.88 15.58 4.97
CA VAL A 150 2.33 15.72 5.08
C VAL A 150 2.86 14.57 5.92
N LEU A 151 3.65 13.72 5.29
CA LEU A 151 4.30 12.60 5.95
C LEU A 151 5.68 13.02 6.49
N ALA A 152 6.02 12.52 7.67
CA ALA A 152 7.36 12.61 8.22
C ALA A 152 8.31 11.71 7.41
N GLY A 153 9.25 12.34 6.71
CA GLY A 153 10.20 11.68 5.83
C GLY A 153 11.48 11.24 6.55
N SER A 154 11.98 10.08 6.18
CA SER A 154 13.22 9.51 6.71
C SER A 154 13.96 8.69 5.66
N TYR A 155 15.28 8.71 5.73
CA TYR A 155 16.14 7.94 4.82
C TYR A 155 16.64 6.68 5.49
N TRP A 156 16.71 5.59 4.74
CA TRP A 156 17.15 4.29 5.22
C TRP A 156 18.21 3.74 4.29
N LYS A 157 19.24 3.13 4.88
CA LYS A 157 20.35 2.53 4.14
C LYS A 157 20.63 1.14 4.67
N GLU A 158 20.94 0.21 3.78
CA GLU A 158 21.32 -1.14 4.17
C GLU A 158 22.53 -1.11 5.10
N LYS A 159 22.46 -1.90 6.19
CA LYS A 159 23.61 -2.08 7.08
C LYS A 159 24.71 -2.81 6.33
N SER A 160 25.95 -2.34 6.41
CA SER A 160 27.10 -3.00 5.78
C SER A 160 27.22 -4.47 6.21
N SER A 161 26.86 -4.80 7.45
CA SER A 161 26.80 -6.19 7.92
C SER A 161 25.80 -7.04 7.13
N ALA A 162 24.63 -6.51 6.80
CA ALA A 162 23.64 -7.24 6.02
C ALA A 162 24.15 -7.56 4.60
N THR A 163 24.88 -6.64 3.97
CA THR A 163 25.51 -6.85 2.67
C THR A 163 26.68 -7.85 2.76
N VAL A 164 27.54 -7.75 3.78
CA VAL A 164 28.73 -8.60 3.93
C VAL A 164 28.36 -10.05 4.29
N PHE A 165 27.41 -10.26 5.20
CA PHE A 165 26.97 -11.61 5.58
C PHE A 165 26.01 -12.23 4.56
N GLY A 166 25.26 -11.41 3.80
CA GLY A 166 24.36 -11.89 2.75
C GLY A 166 25.02 -12.13 1.39
N GLY A 167 26.19 -11.51 1.14
CA GLY A 167 26.97 -11.66 -0.08
C GLY A 167 26.16 -11.43 -1.37
N MET A 168 26.57 -12.12 -2.45
CA MET A 168 25.89 -12.07 -3.75
C MET A 168 24.46 -12.62 -3.69
N GLY A 169 24.18 -13.59 -2.81
CA GLY A 169 22.83 -14.17 -2.66
C GLY A 169 21.79 -13.15 -2.22
N ARG A 170 22.15 -12.22 -1.32
CA ARG A 170 21.23 -11.15 -0.91
C ARG A 170 20.92 -10.16 -2.03
N LEU A 171 21.87 -9.88 -2.92
CA LEU A 171 21.62 -9.03 -4.09
C LEU A 171 20.69 -9.74 -5.08
N MET A 172 20.90 -11.03 -5.33
CA MET A 172 20.02 -11.85 -6.19
C MET A 172 18.60 -11.91 -5.64
N ASN A 173 18.41 -12.18 -4.34
CA ASN A 173 17.09 -12.21 -3.73
C ASN A 173 16.34 -10.89 -3.88
N LYS A 174 17.02 -9.75 -3.72
CA LYS A 174 16.40 -8.42 -3.93
C LYS A 174 15.99 -8.21 -5.38
N MET A 175 16.78 -8.69 -6.34
CA MET A 175 16.43 -8.63 -7.75
C MET A 175 15.23 -9.53 -8.07
N GLU A 176 15.18 -10.73 -7.51
CA GLU A 176 14.04 -11.65 -7.61
C GLU A 176 12.78 -11.03 -7.01
N ASP A 177 12.85 -10.49 -5.79
CA ASP A 177 11.72 -9.83 -5.15
C ASP A 177 11.19 -8.67 -6.01
N LYS A 178 12.07 -7.82 -6.56
CA LYS A 178 11.68 -6.74 -7.48
C LYS A 178 10.98 -7.27 -8.73
N VAL A 179 11.44 -8.41 -9.28
CA VAL A 179 10.79 -9.06 -10.43
C VAL A 179 9.41 -9.57 -10.03
N ILE A 180 9.26 -10.14 -8.83
CA ILE A 180 7.97 -10.57 -8.28
C ILE A 180 7.04 -9.36 -8.09
N THR A 181 7.49 -8.27 -7.48
CA THR A 181 6.72 -7.03 -7.32
C THR A 181 6.27 -6.47 -8.66
N LYS A 182 7.16 -6.46 -9.65
CA LYS A 182 6.85 -6.02 -11.02
C LYS A 182 5.77 -6.89 -11.67
N THR A 183 5.86 -8.20 -11.48
CA THR A 183 4.96 -9.17 -12.14
C THR A 183 3.61 -9.25 -11.45
N THR A 184 3.59 -9.14 -10.12
CA THR A 184 2.37 -9.29 -9.31
C THR A 184 1.71 -7.95 -8.98
N GLY A 185 2.43 -6.83 -9.10
CA GLY A 185 2.01 -5.53 -8.58
C GLY A 185 1.94 -5.49 -7.04
N PHE A 186 2.47 -6.51 -6.36
CA PHE A 186 2.37 -6.68 -4.92
C PHE A 186 3.72 -6.93 -4.28
N ASP A 187 4.04 -6.14 -3.27
CA ASP A 187 5.08 -6.45 -2.30
C ASP A 187 4.72 -5.87 -0.94
N SER A 188 4.54 -6.73 0.05
CA SER A 188 4.36 -6.33 1.45
C SER A 188 5.68 -6.09 2.19
N SER A 189 6.82 -6.39 1.58
CA SER A 189 8.14 -6.51 2.19
C SER A 189 9.14 -5.44 1.76
N ILE A 190 8.73 -4.44 0.98
CA ILE A 190 9.58 -3.29 0.59
C ILE A 190 9.99 -2.41 1.80
N ASP A 191 9.47 -2.69 2.99
CA ASP A 191 9.79 -1.95 4.20
C ASP A 191 11.26 -2.13 4.64
N PRO A 192 12.00 -1.04 4.89
CA PRO A 192 13.34 -1.14 5.45
C PRO A 192 13.35 -1.51 6.94
N GLU A 193 12.26 -1.25 7.68
CA GLU A 193 12.21 -1.50 9.11
C GLU A 193 12.30 -3.01 9.43
N GLY A 194 13.22 -3.39 10.32
CA GLY A 194 13.43 -4.79 10.68
C GLY A 194 14.21 -5.63 9.64
N ASN A 195 14.39 -5.14 8.41
CA ASN A 195 14.92 -5.93 7.28
C ASN A 195 16.42 -5.72 6.97
N GLY A 196 17.20 -5.38 8.00
CA GLY A 196 18.65 -5.17 7.87
C GLY A 196 19.05 -3.78 7.39
N TYR A 197 18.13 -2.81 7.41
CA TYR A 197 18.41 -1.41 7.12
C TYR A 197 18.57 -0.60 8.41
N LYS A 198 19.26 0.53 8.32
CA LYS A 198 19.44 1.51 9.38
C LYS A 198 18.85 2.83 8.92
N GLN A 199 18.00 3.42 9.76
CA GLN A 199 17.54 4.80 9.57
C GLN A 199 18.72 5.76 9.68
N GLN A 200 18.79 6.70 8.74
CA GLN A 200 19.79 7.75 8.69
C GLN A 200 19.31 8.97 9.48
N SER A 201 20.23 9.85 9.85
CA SER A 201 19.90 11.10 10.57
C SER A 201 19.14 12.10 9.71
N LYS A 202 19.27 12.02 8.38
CA LYS A 202 18.55 12.87 7.43
C LYS A 202 17.04 12.62 7.53
N LYS A 203 16.30 13.71 7.74
CA LYS A 203 14.83 13.74 7.76
C LYS A 203 14.35 14.90 6.88
N ASP A 204 13.16 14.76 6.35
CA ASP A 204 12.46 15.77 5.56
C ASP A 204 10.94 15.55 5.69
N SER A 205 10.16 16.18 4.83
CA SER A 205 8.73 15.96 4.70
C SER A 205 8.40 15.48 3.29
N LEU A 206 7.35 14.66 3.20
CA LEU A 206 6.78 14.17 1.95
C LEU A 206 5.34 14.69 1.86
N VAL A 207 5.09 15.56 0.90
CA VAL A 207 3.77 16.18 0.70
C VAL A 207 2.95 15.31 -0.25
N LEU A 208 1.82 14.80 0.25
CA LEU A 208 0.81 14.07 -0.51
C LEU A 208 -0.33 15.00 -0.91
N THR A 209 -0.58 15.09 -2.20
CA THR A 209 -1.71 15.86 -2.75
C THR A 209 -2.48 15.02 -3.75
N GLU A 210 -3.75 15.39 -4.01
CA GLU A 210 -4.61 14.75 -5.01
C GLU A 210 -4.71 13.22 -4.82
N GLY A 211 -4.63 12.76 -3.58
CA GLY A 211 -4.69 11.34 -3.24
C GLY A 211 -6.10 10.83 -3.45
N THR A 212 -6.27 9.83 -4.31
CA THR A 212 -7.53 9.13 -4.51
C THR A 212 -7.31 7.62 -4.63
N PHE A 213 -8.26 6.83 -4.16
CA PHE A 213 -8.34 5.42 -4.55
C PHE A 213 -9.77 5.03 -4.90
N HIS A 214 -9.91 4.08 -5.82
CA HIS A 214 -11.15 3.44 -6.22
C HIS A 214 -10.97 1.92 -6.12
N LEU A 215 -11.90 1.27 -5.44
CA LEU A 215 -11.92 -0.17 -5.19
C LEU A 215 -13.34 -0.69 -5.46
N PRO A 216 -13.59 -1.41 -6.56
CA PRO A 216 -14.81 -2.16 -6.75
C PRO A 216 -14.93 -3.18 -5.62
N LEU A 217 -16.03 -3.16 -4.87
CA LEU A 217 -16.32 -4.25 -3.96
C LEU A 217 -16.72 -5.47 -4.79
N PRO A 218 -16.22 -6.68 -4.47
CA PRO A 218 -16.75 -7.87 -5.10
C PRO A 218 -18.26 -7.91 -4.87
N SER A 219 -19.04 -8.09 -5.93
CA SER A 219 -20.46 -8.43 -5.81
C SER A 219 -20.55 -9.63 -4.86
N LYS A 220 -21.42 -9.57 -3.86
CA LYS A 220 -21.72 -10.74 -3.02
C LYS A 220 -21.99 -11.92 -3.97
N GLN A 221 -21.11 -12.91 -3.97
CA GLN A 221 -21.42 -14.23 -4.54
C GLN A 221 -22.40 -14.93 -3.63
#